data_AF-A0A1V4MU00-F1
#
_entry.id   AF-A0A1V4MU00-F1
#
_cell.length_a   1.000
_cell.length_b   1.000
_cell.length_c   1.000
_cell.angle_alpha   90.00
_cell.angle_beta   90.00
_cell.angle_gamma   90.00
#
_symmetry.space_group_name_H-M   'P 1'
#
loop_
_entity.id
_entity.type
_entity.pdbx_description
1 polymer ?
#
loop_
_entity_poly.entity_id
_entity_poly.type
_entity_poly.pdbx_seq_one_letter_code
_entity_poly.pdbx_strand_id
1 'polypeptide(L)'
;MADILRVLARKVFPPLFTIRIREGRAERVQGKVTPAFLDDCSGISRRSGITSGWIWGHLSPSGVRLEFSSGIGEGDRQRFRNTAGVHGK
;
A
#
# COMPACT_ATOMS: atom_id res chain seq x y z
N MET A 1 -20.95 1.21 5.29
CA MET A 1 -21.31 0.80 3.91
C MET A 1 -20.08 0.65 3.00
N ALA A 2 -19.21 1.65 2.84
CA ALA A 2 -18.05 1.57 1.93
C ALA A 2 -17.00 0.49 2.29
N ASP A 3 -16.82 0.19 3.59
CA ASP A 3 -15.78 -0.75 4.04
C ASP A 3 -16.09 -2.20 3.67
N ILE A 4 -17.37 -2.60 3.79
CA ILE A 4 -17.85 -3.95 3.44
C ILE A 4 -17.64 -4.23 1.94
N LEU A 5 -17.97 -3.25 1.08
CA LEU A 5 -17.76 -3.37 -0.36
C LEU A 5 -16.27 -3.57 -0.70
N ARG A 6 -15.34 -2.90 0.01
CA ARG A 6 -13.89 -3.08 -0.19
C ARG A 6 -13.39 -4.44 0.29
N VAL A 7 -13.95 -4.98 1.37
CA VAL A 7 -13.62 -6.34 1.84
C VAL A 7 -14.08 -7.38 0.81
N LEU A 8 -15.31 -7.25 0.30
CA LEU A 8 -15.85 -8.14 -0.73
C LEU A 8 -15.10 -8.01 -2.05
N ALA A 9 -14.81 -6.79 -2.49
CA ALA A 9 -14.03 -6.54 -3.70
C ALA A 9 -12.65 -7.20 -3.64
N ARG A 10 -11.96 -7.19 -2.48
CA ARG A 10 -10.67 -7.87 -2.31
C ARG A 10 -10.77 -9.40 -2.34
N LYS A 11 -11.93 -10.00 -2.05
CA LYS A 11 -12.14 -11.44 -2.21
C LYS A 11 -12.32 -11.82 -3.68
N VAL A 12 -13.01 -10.96 -4.45
CA VAL A 12 -13.30 -11.21 -5.88
C VAL A 12 -12.11 -10.83 -6.76
N PHE A 13 -11.42 -9.73 -6.42
CA PHE A 13 -10.25 -9.19 -7.11
C PHE A 13 -9.10 -9.08 -6.10
N PRO A 14 -8.36 -10.18 -5.87
CA PRO A 14 -7.28 -10.18 -4.91
C PRO A 14 -6.18 -9.18 -5.32
N PRO A 15 -5.56 -8.48 -4.35
CA PRO A 15 -4.48 -7.57 -4.64
C PRO A 15 -3.27 -8.35 -5.20
N LEU A 16 -2.53 -7.72 -6.12
CA LEU A 16 -1.25 -8.23 -6.63
C LEU A 16 -0.23 -8.39 -5.52
N PHE A 17 -0.24 -7.46 -4.56
CA PHE A 17 0.54 -7.54 -3.34
C PHE A 17 -0.15 -6.86 -2.17
N THR A 18 0.24 -7.29 -0.98
CA THR A 18 -0.19 -6.69 0.28
C THR A 18 1.03 -6.35 1.11
N ILE A 19 1.08 -5.10 1.58
CA ILE A 19 2.10 -4.60 2.50
C ILE A 19 1.41 -4.22 3.80
N ARG A 20 2.03 -4.60 4.91
CA ARG A 20 1.62 -4.21 6.26
C ARG A 20 2.65 -3.26 6.84
N ILE A 21 2.19 -2.18 7.45
CA ILE A 21 3.03 -1.29 8.25
C ILE A 21 2.93 -1.74 9.72
N ARG A 22 4.08 -1.96 10.35
CA ARG A 22 4.23 -2.27 11.78
C ARG A 22 5.42 -1.52 12.33
N GLU A 23 5.20 -0.74 13.38
CA GLU A 23 6.25 0.04 14.05
C GLU A 23 7.03 0.93 13.05
N GLY A 24 6.33 1.48 12.06
CA GLY A 24 6.92 2.29 10.99
C GLY A 24 7.77 1.52 9.97
N ARG A 25 7.73 0.18 9.97
CA ARG A 25 8.35 -0.68 8.96
C ARG A 25 7.30 -1.26 8.04
N ALA A 26 7.58 -1.25 6.74
CA ALA A 26 6.75 -1.86 5.73
C ALA A 26 7.22 -3.30 5.46
N GLU A 27 6.31 -4.25 5.61
CA GLU A 27 6.56 -5.68 5.43
C GLU A 27 5.64 -6.23 4.35
N ARG A 28 6.20 -7.02 3.42
CA ARG A 28 5.41 -7.75 2.43
C ARG A 28 4.68 -8.92 3.11
N VAL A 29 3.36 -8.94 3.00
CA VAL A 29 2.51 -10.05 3.47
C VAL A 29 2.18 -11.01 2.33
N GLN A 30 1.91 -10.48 1.14
CA GLN A 30 1.53 -11.28 -0.03
C GLN A 30 2.04 -10.62 -1.32
N GLY A 31 2.19 -11.43 -2.37
CA GLY A 31 2.55 -10.96 -3.71
C GLY A 31 4.04 -10.77 -3.89
N LYS A 32 4.43 -10.14 -5.00
CA LYS A 32 5.82 -9.75 -5.27
C LYS A 32 5.96 -8.25 -5.05
N VAL A 33 6.96 -7.89 -4.25
CA VAL A 33 7.33 -6.51 -3.95
C VAL A 33 8.85 -6.45 -3.87
N THR A 34 9.46 -5.43 -4.48
CA THR A 34 10.91 -5.24 -4.42
C THR A 34 11.34 -4.76 -3.03
N PRO A 35 12.52 -5.16 -2.54
CA PRO A 35 13.06 -4.64 -1.27
C PRO A 35 13.14 -3.12 -1.25
N ALA A 36 13.58 -2.51 -2.36
CA ALA A 36 13.67 -1.05 -2.49
C ALA A 36 12.31 -0.35 -2.31
N PHE A 37 11.21 -0.93 -2.81
CA PHE A 37 9.87 -0.37 -2.57
C PHE A 37 9.46 -0.46 -1.09
N LEU A 38 9.81 -1.55 -0.39
CA LEU A 38 9.54 -1.69 1.05
C LEU A 38 10.36 -0.70 1.87
N ASP A 39 11.62 -0.45 1.49
CA ASP A 39 12.48 0.51 2.18
C ASP A 39 11.94 1.94 2.03
N ASP A 40 11.52 2.32 0.82
CA ASP A 40 10.88 3.62 0.59
C ASP A 40 9.56 3.75 1.37
N CYS A 41 8.73 2.70 1.40
CA CYS A 41 7.51 2.68 2.19
C CYS A 41 7.80 2.83 3.70
N SER A 42 8.85 2.18 4.20
CA SER A 42 9.30 2.33 5.58
C SER A 42 9.80 3.75 5.85
N GLY A 43 10.53 4.34 4.91
CA GLY A 43 10.98 5.73 4.97
C GLY A 43 9.82 6.73 5.08
N ILE A 44 8.80 6.58 4.23
CA ILE A 44 7.56 7.38 4.28
C ILE A 44 6.86 7.20 5.62
N SER A 45 6.71 5.95 6.06
CA SER A 45 6.00 5.63 7.31
C SER A 45 6.67 6.31 8.52
N ARG A 46 8.00 6.20 8.64
CA ARG A 46 8.77 6.83 9.73
C ARG A 46 8.69 8.36 9.69
N ARG A 47 8.89 8.97 8.52
CA ARG A 47 8.84 10.44 8.36
C ARG A 47 7.47 11.03 8.65
N SER A 48 6.42 10.25 8.44
CA SER A 48 5.03 10.69 8.59
C SER A 48 4.39 10.21 9.91
N GLY A 49 5.16 9.54 10.78
CA GLY A 49 4.67 9.04 12.06
C GLY A 49 3.67 7.88 11.96
N ILE A 50 3.59 7.20 10.82
CA ILE A 50 2.68 6.08 10.60
C ILE A 50 3.27 4.83 11.25
N THR A 51 2.69 4.42 12.38
CA THR A 51 3.12 3.24 13.13
C THR A 51 2.44 1.95 12.68
N SER A 52 1.26 2.05 12.07
CA SER A 52 0.50 0.89 11.61
C SER A 52 -0.40 1.21 10.42
N GLY A 53 -0.67 0.21 9.60
CA GLY A 53 -1.54 0.36 8.44
C GLY A 53 -1.39 -0.78 7.44
N TRP A 54 -2.18 -0.71 6.39
CA TRP A 54 -2.14 -1.65 5.28
C TRP A 54 -2.13 -0.90 3.95
N ILE A 55 -1.36 -1.44 3.01
CA ILE A 55 -1.29 -0.98 1.62
C ILE A 55 -1.56 -2.18 0.73
N TRP A 56 -2.50 -2.03 -0.20
CA TRP A 56 -2.86 -3.05 -1.17
C TRP A 56 -2.58 -2.54 -2.58
N GLY A 57 -1.83 -3.31 -3.37
CA GLY A 57 -1.59 -3.02 -4.78
C GLY A 57 -2.56 -3.80 -5.67
N HIS A 58 -3.36 -3.11 -6.48
CA HIS A 58 -4.31 -3.70 -7.40
C HIS A 58 -3.89 -3.45 -8.84
N LEU A 59 -4.12 -4.43 -9.71
CA LEU A 59 -3.95 -4.22 -11.15
C LEU A 59 -5.03 -3.26 -11.65
N SER A 60 -4.63 -2.28 -12.43
CA SER A 60 -5.49 -1.37 -13.17
C SER A 60 -5.00 -1.25 -14.61
N PRO A 61 -5.82 -0.76 -15.55
CA PRO A 61 -5.41 -0.59 -16.95
C PRO A 61 -4.14 0.27 -17.14
N SER A 62 -3.88 1.19 -16.21
CA SER A 62 -2.72 2.10 -16.22
C SER A 62 -1.56 1.66 -15.33
N GLY A 63 -1.56 0.41 -14.84
CA GLY A 63 -0.51 -0.12 -13.96
C GLY A 63 -1.03 -0.50 -12.57
N VAL A 64 -0.22 -0.29 -11.53
CA VAL A 64 -0.60 -0.65 -10.15
C VAL A 64 -1.28 0.52 -9.46
N ARG A 65 -2.52 0.31 -9.00
CA ARG A 65 -3.25 1.25 -8.14
C ARG A 65 -3.10 0.85 -6.67
N LEU A 66 -2.77 1.79 -5.81
CA LEU A 66 -2.70 1.57 -4.37
C LEU A 66 -4.01 1.90 -3.65
N GLU A 67 -4.41 1.01 -2.76
CA GLU A 67 -5.42 1.22 -1.72
C GLU A 67 -4.80 1.17 -0.33
N PHE A 68 -5.44 1.85 0.62
CA PHE A 68 -4.88 2.08 1.96
C PHE A 68 -5.92 1.86 3.05
N SER A 69 -5.47 1.39 4.21
CA SER A 69 -6.29 1.42 5.43
C SER A 69 -6.63 2.85 5.82
N SER A 70 -7.77 3.03 6.50
CA SER A 70 -8.28 4.34 6.92
C SER A 70 -7.30 5.18 7.74
N GLY A 71 -6.41 4.55 8.52
CA GLY A 71 -5.41 5.22 9.36
C GLY A 71 -4.26 5.92 8.63
N ILE A 72 -4.13 5.76 7.30
CA ILE A 72 -3.13 6.47 6.50
C ILE A 72 -3.80 7.71 5.89
N GLY A 73 -3.31 8.90 6.21
CA GLY A 73 -3.84 10.18 5.73
C GLY A 73 -3.60 10.41 4.23
N GLU A 74 -4.44 11.22 3.57
CA GLU A 74 -4.37 11.37 2.10
C GLU A 74 -3.02 11.94 1.60
N GLY A 75 -2.42 12.86 2.34
CA GLY A 75 -1.09 13.38 2.02
C GLY A 75 -0.02 12.28 1.97
N ASP A 76 -0.08 11.33 2.90
CA ASP A 76 0.84 10.19 2.94
C ASP A 76 0.51 9.16 1.87
N ARG A 77 -0.79 8.91 1.61
CA ARG A 77 -1.23 8.05 0.50
C ARG A 77 -0.64 8.52 -0.82
N GLN A 78 -0.62 9.84 -1.07
CA GLN A 78 -0.03 10.37 -2.29
C GLN A 78 1.48 10.11 -2.36
N ARG A 79 2.21 10.19 -1.24
CA ARG A 79 3.64 9.85 -1.18
C ARG A 79 3.87 8.39 -1.57
N PHE A 80 3.08 7.46 -1.01
CA PHE A 80 3.17 6.04 -1.37
C PHE A 80 2.87 5.78 -2.85
N ARG A 81 1.85 6.46 -3.41
CA ARG A 81 1.52 6.36 -4.85
C ARG A 81 2.67 6.85 -5.73
N ASN A 82 3.29 7.98 -5.37
CA ASN A 82 4.44 8.51 -6.11
C ASN A 82 5.59 7.50 -6.13
N THR A 83 5.92 6.92 -4.97
CA THR A 83 6.93 5.86 -4.88
C THR A 83 6.56 4.64 -5.73
N ALA A 84 5.31 4.17 -5.71
CA ALA A 84 4.89 3.06 -6.56
C ALA A 84 5.03 3.36 -8.06
N GLY A 85 4.80 4.60 -8.49
CA GLY A 85 5.04 5.02 -9.87
C GLY A 85 6.51 5.02 -10.29
N VAL A 86 7.45 5.11 -9.34
CA VAL A 86 8.89 4.99 -9.59
C VAL A 86 9.30 3.53 -9.75
N HIS A 87 8.78 2.63 -8.91
CA HIS A 87 9.13 1.20 -8.90
C HIS A 87 8.32 0.34 -9.88
N GLY A 88 7.19 0.84 -10.39
CA GLY A 88 6.31 0.14 -11.32
C GLY A 88 6.67 0.28 -12.80
N LYS A 89 7.82 0.88 -13.12
CA LYS A 89 8.37 0.95 -14.48
C LYS A 89 9.22 -0.27 -14.82
#